data_AF-V9HMB1-F1
#
_entry.id   AF-V9HMB1-F1
#
_cell.length_a   1.000
_cell.length_b   1.000
_cell.length_c   1.000
_cell.angle_alpha   90.00
_cell.angle_beta   90.00
_cell.angle_gamma   90.00
#
_symmetry.space_group_name_H-M   'P 1'
#
loop_
_entity.id
_entity.type
_entity.pdbx_description
1 polymer ?
#
loop_
_entity_poly.entity_id
_entity_poly.type
_entity_poly.pdbx_seq_one_letter_code
_entity_poly.pdbx_strand_id
1 'polypeptide(L)'
;MNGSFLLMAFVIGFWCIWSSNREPNSLLEGLTLTIIAIIAKATMEWSGMPNFTPQLLTTWGVLYVFTVAVLEIITRYSVSMGVNLAIAVGGAVGWFFLAQYLFSKPGMDFIAGFVG
;
A
#
# COMPACT_ATOMS: atom_id res chain seq x y z
N MET A 1 -4.86 -15.00 1.31
CA MET A 1 -5.30 -15.06 -0.11
C MET A 1 -4.81 -13.80 -0.81
N ASN A 2 -4.22 -13.87 -2.01
CA ASN A 2 -3.58 -12.69 -2.62
C ASN A 2 -4.54 -11.73 -3.34
N GLY A 3 -5.83 -12.06 -3.41
CA GLY A 3 -6.82 -11.25 -4.14
C GLY A 3 -7.01 -9.84 -3.57
N SER A 4 -6.99 -9.69 -2.25
CA SER A 4 -7.05 -8.38 -1.59
C SER A 4 -5.83 -7.52 -1.92
N PHE A 5 -4.65 -8.14 -2.04
CA PHE A 5 -3.44 -7.43 -2.41
C PHE A 5 -3.44 -6.98 -3.87
N LEU A 6 -3.95 -7.82 -4.79
CA LEU A 6 -4.11 -7.44 -6.20
C LEU A 6 -5.07 -6.25 -6.36
N LEU A 7 -6.20 -6.27 -5.63
CA LEU A 7 -7.16 -5.17 -5.64
C LEU A 7 -6.49 -3.87 -5.17
N MET A 8 -5.78 -3.90 -4.05
CA MET A 8 -5.14 -2.70 -3.52
C MET A 8 -3.97 -2.21 -4.36
N ALA A 9 -3.20 -3.11 -4.97
CA ALA A 9 -2.19 -2.75 -5.96
C ALA A 9 -2.81 -2.00 -7.15
N PHE A 10 -3.95 -2.49 -7.66
CA PHE A 10 -4.71 -1.78 -8.69
C PHE A 10 -5.18 -0.40 -8.22
N VAL A 11 -5.76 -0.30 -7.01
CA VAL A 11 -6.21 0.96 -6.43
C VAL A 11 -5.06 1.96 -6.33
N ILE A 12 -3.88 1.54 -5.88
CA ILE A 12 -2.71 2.41 -5.76
C ILE A 12 -2.21 2.89 -7.13
N GLY A 13 -2.11 1.99 -8.11
CA GLY A 13 -1.74 2.36 -9.47
C GLY A 13 -2.72 3.38 -10.08
N PHE A 14 -4.03 3.12 -9.93
CA PHE A 14 -5.07 4.06 -10.34
C PHE A 14 -4.95 5.41 -9.61
N TRP A 15 -4.73 5.38 -8.30
CA TRP A 15 -4.63 6.59 -7.48
C TRP A 15 -3.42 7.45 -7.86
N CYS A 16 -2.31 6.83 -8.30
CA CYS A 16 -1.16 7.55 -8.84
C CYS A 16 -1.53 8.30 -10.12
N ILE A 17 -2.20 7.64 -11.06
CA ILE A 17 -2.65 8.28 -12.30
C ILE A 17 -3.62 9.42 -11.99
N TRP A 18 -4.57 9.19 -11.07
CA TRP A 18 -5.52 10.21 -10.64
C TRP A 18 -4.84 11.39 -9.91
N SER A 19 -3.72 11.14 -9.23
CA SER A 19 -2.96 12.16 -8.52
C SER A 19 -2.02 12.95 -9.41
N SER A 20 -1.79 12.55 -10.66
CA SER A 20 -0.75 13.15 -11.51
C SER A 20 -1.02 14.60 -11.93
N ASN A 21 -2.28 15.05 -11.82
CA ASN A 21 -2.73 16.39 -12.20
C ASN A 21 -3.24 17.21 -11.00
N ARG A 22 -2.97 16.75 -9.77
CA ARG A 22 -3.36 17.44 -8.53
C ARG A 22 -2.22 17.36 -7.52
N GLU A 23 -2.32 18.16 -6.47
CA GLU A 23 -1.39 18.09 -5.33
C GLU A 23 -2.02 17.21 -4.23
N PRO A 24 -1.71 15.90 -4.18
CA PRO A 24 -2.23 15.04 -3.13
C PRO A 24 -1.58 15.40 -1.79
N ASN A 25 -2.36 15.37 -0.71
CA ASN A 25 -1.77 15.30 0.63
C ASN A 25 -1.29 13.86 0.85
N SER A 26 -0.02 13.61 0.55
CA SER A 26 0.58 12.26 0.52
C SER A 26 0.36 11.47 1.82
N LEU A 27 0.46 12.12 2.98
CA LEU A 27 0.22 11.51 4.28
C LEU A 27 -1.25 11.13 4.49
N LEU A 28 -2.17 12.07 4.29
CA LEU A 28 -3.59 11.84 4.54
C LEU A 28 -4.20 10.84 3.54
N GLU A 29 -3.81 10.94 2.28
CA GLU A 29 -4.28 10.03 1.25
C GLU A 29 -3.65 8.64 1.37
N GLY A 30 -2.35 8.57 1.68
CA GLY A 30 -1.70 7.29 1.99
C GLY A 30 -2.37 6.58 3.16
N LEU A 31 -2.78 7.33 4.20
CA LEU A 31 -3.48 6.78 5.35
C LEU A 31 -4.86 6.27 4.94
N THR A 32 -5.59 7.05 4.15
CA THR A 32 -6.92 6.67 3.62
C THR A 32 -6.83 5.38 2.80
N LEU A 33 -5.84 5.27 1.90
CA LEU A 33 -5.59 4.07 1.11
C LEU A 33 -5.23 2.86 1.98
N THR A 34 -4.48 3.08 3.06
CA THR A 34 -4.12 2.02 4.01
C THR A 34 -5.35 1.52 4.77
N ILE A 35 -6.24 2.43 5.21
CA ILE A 35 -7.51 2.06 5.84
C ILE A 35 -8.39 1.25 4.89
N ILE A 36 -8.48 1.67 3.62
CA ILE A 36 -9.20 0.92 2.58
C ILE A 36 -8.57 -0.47 2.41
N ALA A 37 -7.24 -0.58 2.41
CA ALA A 37 -6.55 -1.87 2.32
C ALA A 37 -6.88 -2.82 3.47
N ILE A 38 -6.93 -2.29 4.71
CA ILE A 38 -7.30 -3.05 5.91
C ILE A 38 -8.73 -3.58 5.77
N ILE A 39 -9.67 -2.72 5.36
CA ILE A 39 -11.08 -3.09 5.18
C ILE A 39 -11.23 -4.11 4.05
N ALA A 40 -10.57 -3.90 2.91
CA ALA A 40 -10.60 -4.81 1.78
C ALA A 40 -10.06 -6.20 2.15
N LYS A 41 -8.94 -6.25 2.89
CA LYS A 41 -8.39 -7.53 3.38
C LYS A 41 -9.36 -8.23 4.33
N ALA A 42 -9.89 -7.51 5.32
CA ALA A 42 -10.79 -8.09 6.32
C ALA A 42 -12.10 -8.65 5.71
N THR A 43 -12.67 -7.91 4.75
CA THR A 43 -13.89 -8.30 4.03
C THR A 43 -13.66 -9.45 3.06
N MET A 44 -12.56 -9.44 2.30
CA MET A 44 -12.28 -10.49 1.30
C MET A 44 -11.78 -11.78 1.93
N GLU A 45 -11.07 -11.73 3.05
CA GLU A 45 -10.58 -12.92 3.76
C GLU A 45 -11.59 -13.46 4.79
N TRP A 46 -12.75 -12.80 4.95
CA TRP A 46 -13.79 -13.18 5.92
C TRP A 46 -13.23 -13.43 7.34
N SER A 47 -12.18 -12.70 7.71
CA SER A 47 -11.41 -12.96 8.93
C SER A 47 -12.01 -12.30 10.19
N GLY A 48 -13.18 -11.68 10.08
CA GLY A 48 -13.78 -10.87 11.15
C GLY A 48 -13.08 -9.52 11.33
N MET A 49 -13.28 -8.88 12.48
CA MET A 49 -12.65 -7.60 12.80
C MET A 49 -11.12 -7.75 12.92
N PRO A 50 -10.31 -6.89 12.29
CA PRO A 50 -8.86 -6.99 12.39
C PRO A 50 -8.41 -6.87 13.86
N ASN A 51 -7.64 -7.85 14.34
CA ASN A 51 -6.94 -7.72 15.62
C ASN A 51 -5.65 -6.93 15.40
N PHE A 52 -5.62 -5.69 15.87
CA PHE A 52 -4.48 -4.78 15.75
C PHE A 52 -3.39 -5.12 16.76
N THR A 53 -2.78 -6.30 16.61
CA THR A 53 -1.53 -6.63 17.31
C THR A 53 -0.43 -5.66 16.89
N PRO A 54 0.57 -5.39 17.75
CA PRO A 54 1.72 -4.56 17.39
C PRO A 54 2.39 -4.98 16.07
N GLN A 55 2.50 -6.28 15.82
CA GLN A 55 3.09 -6.83 14.59
C GLN A 55 2.24 -6.48 13.34
N LEU A 56 0.91 -6.62 13.45
CA LEU A 56 0.00 -6.28 12.35
C LEU A 56 -0.01 -4.77 12.08
N LEU A 57 -0.01 -3.95 13.13
CA LEU A 57 0.08 -2.49 13.01
C LEU A 57 1.37 -2.06 12.31
N THR A 58 2.51 -2.63 12.69
CA THR A 58 3.79 -2.35 12.03
C THR A 58 3.75 -2.77 10.55
N THR A 59 3.16 -3.91 10.23
CA THR A 59 2.97 -4.37 8.85
C THR A 59 2.20 -3.35 8.01
N TRP A 60 1.07 -2.86 8.52
CA TRP A 60 0.30 -1.81 7.84
C TRP A 60 1.04 -0.47 7.80
N GLY A 61 1.82 -0.15 8.84
CA GLY A 61 2.67 1.04 8.88
C GLY A 61 3.72 1.05 7.78
N VAL A 62 4.37 -0.09 7.50
CA VAL A 62 5.33 -0.22 6.39
C VAL A 62 4.63 0.00 5.04
N LEU A 63 3.46 -0.60 4.82
CA LEU A 63 2.68 -0.40 3.60
C LEU A 63 2.19 1.05 3.45
N TYR A 64 1.84 1.71 4.55
CA TYR A 64 1.50 3.12 4.58
C TYR A 64 2.68 3.98 4.13
N VAL A 65 3.86 3.81 4.74
CA VAL A 65 5.08 4.56 4.38
C VAL A 65 5.44 4.35 2.91
N PHE A 66 5.33 3.11 2.41
CA PHE A 66 5.55 2.83 0.99
C PHE A 66 4.55 3.59 0.12
N THR A 67 3.26 3.59 0.48
CA THR A 67 2.21 4.30 -0.28
C THR A 67 2.47 5.81 -0.30
N VAL A 68 2.85 6.39 0.83
CA VAL A 68 3.25 7.81 0.92
C VAL A 68 4.42 8.10 0.00
N ALA A 69 5.45 7.26 0.00
CA ALA A 69 6.62 7.43 -0.86
C ALA A 69 6.24 7.40 -2.36
N VAL A 70 5.34 6.50 -2.76
CA VAL A 70 4.82 6.45 -4.14
C VAL A 70 4.05 7.74 -4.48
N LEU A 71 3.22 8.25 -3.57
CA LEU A 71 2.49 9.50 -3.76
C LEU A 71 3.41 10.73 -3.84
N GLU A 72 4.49 10.76 -3.07
CA GLU A 72 5.53 11.79 -3.18
C GLU A 72 6.27 11.72 -4.53
N ILE A 73 6.59 10.51 -5.00
CA ILE A 73 7.26 10.30 -6.30
C ILE A 73 6.38 10.84 -7.43
N ILE A 74 5.09 10.49 -7.47
CA ILE A 74 4.22 11.00 -8.54
C ILE A 74 4.07 12.52 -8.47
N THR A 75 3.97 13.10 -7.27
CA THR A 75 3.85 14.55 -7.10
C THR A 75 5.09 15.31 -7.60
N ARG A 76 6.29 14.73 -7.40
CA ARG A 76 7.56 15.38 -7.77
C ARG A 76 7.98 15.15 -9.20
N TYR A 77 7.62 14.00 -9.78
CA TYR A 77 8.14 13.56 -11.08
C TYR A 77 7.06 13.41 -12.16
N SER A 78 5.81 13.85 -11.90
CA SER A 78 4.76 13.86 -12.92
C SER A 78 5.04 14.92 -14.00
N VAL A 79 5.66 14.49 -15.09
CA VAL A 79 6.04 15.35 -16.23
C VAL A 79 5.39 14.94 -17.55
N SER A 80 4.96 13.68 -17.66
CA SER A 80 4.31 13.16 -18.86
C SER A 80 3.47 11.93 -18.55
N MET A 81 2.49 11.62 -19.39
CA MET A 81 1.65 10.43 -19.22
C MET A 81 2.47 9.13 -19.15
N GLY A 82 3.55 9.01 -19.93
CA GLY A 82 4.42 7.84 -19.92
C GLY A 82 5.15 7.66 -18.58
N VAL A 83 5.66 8.75 -18.00
CA VAL A 83 6.31 8.74 -16.68
C VAL A 83 5.28 8.40 -15.59
N ASN A 84 4.08 8.98 -15.67
CA ASN A 84 3.01 8.75 -14.70
C ASN A 84 2.58 7.28 -14.71
N LEU A 85 2.47 6.68 -15.90
CA LEU A 85 2.15 5.27 -16.06
C LEU A 85 3.26 4.37 -15.48
N ALA A 86 4.52 4.71 -15.72
CA ALA A 86 5.65 3.95 -15.18
C ALA A 86 5.68 3.99 -13.64
N ILE A 87 5.46 5.16 -13.04
CA ILE A 87 5.36 5.32 -11.58
C ILE A 87 4.16 4.54 -11.04
N ALA A 88 2.99 4.63 -11.70
CA ALA A 88 1.79 3.93 -11.29
C ALA A 88 1.96 2.40 -11.31
N VAL A 89 2.56 1.87 -12.38
CA VAL A 89 2.86 0.43 -12.50
C VAL A 89 3.91 0.02 -11.46
N GLY A 90 5.00 0.77 -11.31
CA GLY A 90 6.02 0.50 -10.31
C GLY A 90 5.50 0.53 -8.88
N GLY A 91 4.64 1.50 -8.56
CA GLY A 91 3.96 1.63 -7.27
C GLY A 91 3.01 0.46 -7.00
N ALA A 92 2.17 0.10 -7.98
CA ALA A 92 1.25 -1.03 -7.87
C ALA A 92 1.99 -2.37 -7.67
N VAL A 93 2.97 -2.65 -8.53
CA VAL A 93 3.77 -3.89 -8.48
C VAL A 93 4.59 -3.95 -7.20
N GLY A 94 5.27 -2.86 -6.84
CA GLY A 94 6.06 -2.79 -5.61
C GLY A 94 5.20 -2.98 -4.36
N TRP A 95 4.03 -2.33 -4.29
CA TRP A 95 3.11 -2.51 -3.18
C TRP A 95 2.61 -3.95 -3.07
N PHE A 96 2.26 -4.57 -4.21
CA PHE A 96 1.79 -5.96 -4.24
C PHE A 96 2.82 -6.95 -3.66
N PHE A 97 4.06 -6.90 -4.15
CA PHE A 97 5.10 -7.81 -3.68
C PHE A 97 5.51 -7.52 -2.24
N LEU A 98 5.51 -6.25 -1.84
CA LEU A 98 5.76 -5.87 -0.45
C LEU A 98 4.68 -6.42 0.47
N ALA A 99 3.40 -6.29 0.11
CA ALA A 99 2.29 -6.84 0.87
C ALA A 99 2.39 -8.37 0.96
N GLN A 100 2.64 -9.06 -0.15
CA GLN A 100 2.84 -10.51 -0.15
C GLN A 100 3.96 -10.95 0.79
N TYR A 101 5.11 -10.24 0.74
CA TYR A 101 6.24 -10.54 1.60
C TYR A 101 5.88 -10.31 3.08
N LEU A 102 5.38 -9.13 3.43
CA LEU A 102 5.09 -8.78 4.82
C LEU A 102 4.04 -9.70 5.47
N PHE A 103 3.04 -10.16 4.71
CA PHE A 103 2.02 -11.09 5.18
C PHE A 103 2.42 -12.57 5.03
N SER A 104 3.61 -12.87 4.52
CA SER A 104 4.17 -14.22 4.51
C SER A 104 4.83 -14.57 5.85
N LYS A 105 5.04 -15.86 6.11
CA LYS A 105 5.75 -16.31 7.33
C LYS A 105 7.10 -15.60 7.55
N PRO A 106 8.03 -15.57 6.57
CA PRO A 106 9.32 -14.89 6.78
C PRO A 106 9.18 -13.37 6.99
N GLY A 107 8.20 -12.72 6.35
CA GLY A 107 7.94 -11.30 6.58
C GLY A 107 7.39 -11.02 7.99
N MET A 108 6.48 -11.87 8.47
CA MET A 108 5.95 -11.77 9.84
C MET A 108 7.06 -12.01 10.89
N ASP A 109 7.96 -12.97 10.66
CA ASP A 109 9.11 -13.21 11.53
C ASP A 109 10.07 -12.02 11.54
N PHE A 110 10.32 -11.41 10.37
CA PHE A 110 11.11 -10.19 10.25
C PHE A 110 10.49 -9.03 11.04
N ILE A 111 9.18 -8.79 10.89
CA ILE A 111 8.47 -7.73 11.62
C ILE A 111 8.43 -7.99 13.13
N ALA A 112 8.27 -9.25 13.55
CA ALA A 112 8.29 -9.61 14.97
C ALA A 112 9.62 -9.18 15.64
N GLY A 113 10.74 -9.26 14.93
CA GLY A 113 12.05 -8.79 15.41
C GLY A 113 12.12 -7.29 15.74
N PHE A 114 11.22 -6.47 15.21
CA PHE A 114 11.16 -5.02 15.51
C PHE A 114 10.19 -4.66 16.64
N VAL A 115 9.31 -5.58 17.02
CA VAL A 115 8.12 -5.25 17.81
C VAL A 115 8.14 -5.87 19.21
N GLY A 116 8.99 -6.89 19.46
CA GLY A 116 9.18 -7.48 20.78
C GLY A 116 8.10 -8.47 21.17
#